data_AF-A0A1I3XRW3-F1
#
_entry.id   AF-A0A1I3XRW3-F1
#
_cell.length_a   1.000
_cell.length_b   1.000
_cell.length_c   1.000
_cell.angle_alpha   90.00
_cell.angle_beta   90.00
_cell.angle_gamma   90.00
#
_symmetry.space_group_name_H-M   'P 1'
#
loop_
_entity.id
_entity.type
_entity.pdbx_description
1 polymer ?
#
loop_
_entity_poly.entity_id
_entity_poly.type
_entity_poly.pdbx_seq_one_letter_code
_entity_poly.pdbx_strand_id
1 'polypeptide(L)' 'MIQFVENHLKSARAAVNLTQQQLAEKAGVTRQTISLIEKGSYNPTLKLCLNICHIVNKTLDELFWINEEERKHEENHG' A
#
# COMPACT_ATOMS: atom_id res chain seq x y z
N MET A 1 -4.65 16.95 -2.86
CA MET A 1 -3.35 16.28 -2.69
C MET A 1 -3.51 15.42 -1.45
N ILE A 2 -3.94 14.17 -1.61
CA ILE A 2 -4.38 13.33 -0.47
C ILE A 2 -3.15 12.70 0.17
N GLN A 3 -2.98 12.93 1.47
CA GLN A 3 -1.74 12.74 2.18
C GLN A 3 -1.80 11.51 3.10
N PHE A 4 -1.53 10.37 2.48
CA PHE A 4 -0.89 9.16 3.02
C PHE A 4 -1.68 8.38 4.07
N VAL A 5 -2.19 7.31 3.51
CA VAL A 5 -2.49 6.03 4.11
C VAL A 5 -1.33 5.55 5.00
N GLU A 6 -1.61 5.17 6.25
CA GLU A 6 -0.67 4.37 7.03
C GLU A 6 -0.47 3.04 6.31
N ASN A 7 0.75 2.80 5.83
CA ASN A 7 1.07 1.69 4.95
C ASN A 7 2.02 0.69 5.64
N HIS A 8 1.57 -0.55 5.84
CA HIS A 8 2.35 -1.62 6.45
C HIS A 8 3.09 -2.51 5.43
N LEU A 9 3.10 -2.14 4.15
CA LEU A 9 3.69 -2.94 3.07
C LEU A 9 5.15 -3.30 3.31
N LYS A 10 5.96 -2.37 3.83
CA LYS A 10 7.39 -2.65 4.10
C LYS A 10 7.55 -3.81 5.09
N SER A 11 6.75 -3.81 6.16
CA SER A 11 6.76 -4.84 7.19
C SER A 11 6.20 -6.15 6.65
N ALA A 12 5.08 -6.12 5.93
CA ALA A 12 4.48 -7.30 5.31
C ALA A 12 5.42 -7.96 4.30
N ARG A 13 6.08 -7.17 3.43
CA ARG A 13 7.08 -7.64 2.48
C ARG A 13 8.26 -8.31 3.18
N ALA A 14 8.77 -7.69 4.26
CA ALA A 14 9.86 -8.26 5.04
C ALA A 14 9.47 -9.58 5.73
N ALA A 15 8.23 -9.69 6.21
CA ALA A 15 7.71 -10.92 6.84
C ALA A 15 7.66 -12.12 5.87
N VAL A 16 7.51 -11.87 4.57
CA VAL A 16 7.59 -12.91 3.52
C VAL A 16 8.97 -13.02 2.86
N ASN A 17 10.00 -12.43 3.47
CA ASN A 17 11.40 -12.46 3.02
C ASN A 17 11.64 -11.95 1.59
N LEU A 18 10.86 -10.95 1.16
CA LEU A 18 11.04 -10.33 -0.16
C LEU A 18 11.82 -9.02 -0.08
N THR A 19 12.70 -8.80 -1.04
CA THR A 19 13.25 -7.46 -1.33
C THR A 19 12.24 -6.62 -2.10
N GLN A 20 12.42 -5.29 -2.13
CA GLN A 20 11.57 -4.41 -2.96
C GLN A 20 11.59 -4.83 -4.44
N GLN A 21 12.75 -5.28 -4.94
CA GLN A 21 12.93 -5.72 -6.31
C GLN A 21 12.09 -6.98 -6.60
N GLN A 22 12.16 -7.98 -5.72
CA GLN A 22 11.38 -9.22 -5.88
C GLN A 22 9.87 -8.99 -5.77
N LEU A 23 9.42 -8.10 -4.87
CA LEU A 23 8.01 -7.73 -4.83
C LEU A 23 7.59 -7.03 -6.12
N ALA A 24 8.42 -6.12 -6.64
CA ALA A 24 8.14 -5.40 -7.87
C ALA A 24 7.98 -6.33 -9.08
N GLU A 25 8.89 -7.30 -9.21
CA GLU A 25 8.84 -8.34 -10.24
C GLU A 25 7.55 -9.16 -10.15
N LYS A 26 7.18 -9.64 -8.95
CA LYS A 26 5.93 -10.38 -8.73
C LYS A 26 4.68 -9.53 -8.99
N ALA A 27 4.73 -8.25 -8.65
CA ALA A 27 3.62 -7.33 -8.82
C ALA A 27 3.51 -6.74 -10.24
N GLY A 28 4.49 -6.99 -11.12
CA GLY A 28 4.53 -6.46 -12.49
C GLY A 28 4.78 -4.94 -12.54
N VAL A 29 5.54 -4.40 -11.59
CA VAL A 29 5.86 -2.97 -11.49
C VAL A 29 7.36 -2.75 -11.31
N THR A 30 7.79 -1.49 -11.29
CA THR A 30 9.20 -1.16 -11.03
C THR A 30 9.53 -1.19 -9.53
N ARG A 31 10.79 -1.40 -9.18
CA ARG A 31 11.27 -1.25 -7.79
C ARG A 31 10.96 0.13 -7.22
N GLN A 32 11.06 1.16 -8.05
CA GLN A 32 10.74 2.54 -7.68
C GLN A 32 9.26 2.69 -7.29
N THR A 33 8.34 2.02 -8.00
CA THR A 33 6.92 1.98 -7.65
C THR A 33 6.73 1.41 -6.24
N ILE A 34 7.33 0.27 -5.93
CA ILE A 34 7.26 -0.32 -4.58
C ILE A 34 7.84 0.63 -3.51
N SER A 35 8.99 1.26 -3.80
CA SER A 35 9.61 2.22 -2.88
C SER A 35 8.71 3.43 -2.61
N LEU A 36 8.03 3.96 -3.64
CA LEU A 36 7.09 5.07 -3.48
C LEU A 36 5.85 4.64 -2.68
N ILE A 37 5.31 3.44 -2.94
CA ILE A 37 4.19 2.88 -2.16
C ILE A 37 4.60 2.76 -0.69
N GLU A 38 5.74 2.13 -0.37
CA GLU A 38 6.22 1.96 1.01
C GLU A 38 6.48 3.27 1.74
N LYS A 39 6.84 4.33 1.01
CA LYS A 39 6.96 5.68 1.57
C LYS A 39 5.61 6.36 1.73
N GLY A 40 4.55 5.84 1.09
CA GLY A 40 3.21 6.41 0.93
C GLY A 40 3.12 7.48 -0.16
N SER A 41 4.21 7.77 -0.87
CA SER A 41 4.36 8.86 -1.86
C SER A 41 3.73 8.57 -3.22
N TYR A 42 2.91 7.55 -3.28
CA TYR A 42 2.19 7.13 -4.46
C TYR A 42 0.91 6.45 -4.04
N ASN A 43 -0.19 6.82 -4.68
CA ASN A 43 -1.48 6.16 -4.51
C ASN A 43 -1.62 5.04 -5.55
N PRO A 44 -1.38 3.77 -5.19
CA PRO A 44 -1.56 2.64 -6.10
C PRO A 44 -3.02 2.47 -6.51
N THR A 45 -3.24 1.93 -7.71
CA THR A 45 -4.59 1.49 -8.12
C THR A 45 -5.06 0.33 -7.23
N LEU A 46 -6.39 0.18 -7.06
CA LEU A 46 -6.96 -0.96 -6.31
C LEU A 46 -6.44 -2.31 -6.84
N LYS A 47 -6.31 -2.46 -8.16
CA LYS A 47 -5.77 -3.68 -8.78
C LYS A 47 -4.34 -3.97 -8.30
N LEU A 48 -3.49 -2.96 -8.20
CA LEU A 48 -2.12 -3.12 -7.70
C LEU A 48 -2.13 -3.46 -6.21
N CYS A 49 -2.99 -2.82 -5.41
CA CYS A 49 -3.14 -3.16 -3.99
C CYS A 49 -3.53 -4.62 -3.79
N LEU A 50 -4.55 -5.10 -4.50
CA LEU A 50 -5.02 -6.49 -4.42
C LEU A 50 -3.94 -7.49 -4.86
N ASN A 51 -3.16 -7.16 -5.89
CA ASN A 51 -2.05 -8.00 -6.31
C ASN A 51 -0.97 -8.09 -5.22
N ILE A 52 -0.60 -6.95 -4.64
CA ILE A 52 0.36 -6.89 -3.53
C ILE A 52 -0.14 -7.69 -2.32
N CYS A 53 -1.41 -7.53 -1.95
CA CYS A 53 -2.09 -8.28 -0.89
C CYS A 53 -1.91 -9.79 -1.06
N HIS A 54 -2.17 -10.29 -2.28
CA HIS A 54 -1.99 -11.71 -2.61
C HIS A 54 -0.53 -12.17 -2.45
N ILE A 55 0.44 -11.36 -2.91
CA ILE A 55 1.87 -11.71 -2.86
C ILE A 55 2.40 -11.79 -1.43
N VAL A 56 1.97 -10.87 -0.55
CA VAL A 56 2.46 -10.80 0.84
C VAL A 56 1.56 -11.51 1.84
N ASN A 57 0.51 -12.19 1.37
CA ASN A 57 -0.48 -12.90 2.17
C ASN A 57 -1.12 -12.02 3.26
N LYS A 58 -1.62 -10.85 2.84
CA LYS A 58 -2.31 -9.88 3.68
C LYS A 58 -3.57 -9.37 3.00
N THR A 59 -4.51 -8.88 3.80
CA THR A 59 -5.71 -8.19 3.33
C THR A 59 -5.43 -6.71 3.07
N LEU A 60 -6.35 -6.04 2.37
CA LEU A 60 -6.25 -4.61 2.09
C LEU A 60 -6.22 -3.80 3.39
N ASP A 61 -7.10 -4.14 4.33
CA ASP A 61 -7.19 -3.52 5.66
C ASP A 61 -5.90 -3.71 6.45
N GLU A 62 -5.25 -4.87 6.39
CA GLU A 62 -3.96 -5.07 7.06
C GLU A 62 -2.80 -4.26 6.47
N LEU A 63 -2.91 -3.79 5.22
CA LEU A 63 -1.81 -3.10 4.53
C LEU A 63 -2.00 -1.59 4.41
N PHE A 64 -3.23 -1.11 4.23
CA PHE A 64 -3.53 0.26 3.82
C PHE A 64 -4.67 0.85 4.65
N TRP A 65 -4.36 1.82 5.52
CA TRP A 65 -5.35 2.55 6.33
C TRP A 65 -5.51 4.01 5.93
N ILE A 66 -6.73 4.52 5.84
CA ILE A 66 -6.99 5.97 5.73
C ILE A 66 -6.91 6.58 7.13
N ASN A 67 -6.20 7.69 7.29
CA ASN A 67 -6.12 8.38 8.58
C ASN A 67 -7.51 8.86 9.01
N GLU A 68 -7.91 8.64 10.26
CA GLU A 68 -9.27 8.92 10.76
C GLU A 68 -9.68 10.38 10.63
N GLU A 69 -8.73 11.31 10.57
CA GLU A 69 -9.01 12.72 10.35
C GLU A 69 -9.63 13.00 8.97
N GLU A 70 -9.30 12.21 7.94
CA GLU A 70 -9.91 12.35 6.61
C GLU A 70 -11.33 11.76 6.57
N ARG A 71 -11.61 10.64 7.28
CA ARG A 71 -12.98 10.09 7.37
C ARG A 71 -13.99 11.11 7.92
N LYS A 72 -13.58 11.89 8.93
CA LYS A 72 -14.44 12.93 9.54
C LYS A 72 -14.73 14.09 8.59
N HIS A 73 -13.87 14.36 7.61
CA HIS A 73 -14.11 15.41 6.62
C HIS A 73 -15.15 15.01 5.56
N GLU A 74 -15.24 13.72 5.23
CA GLU A 74 -16.25 13.19 4.31
C GLU A 74 -17.64 13.07 4.96
N GLU A 75 -17.70 12.71 6.25
CA GLU A 75 -18.97 12.58 6.99
C GLU A 75 -19.65 13.92 7.29
N ASN A 76 -18.90 15.03 7.39
CA ASN A 76 -19.44 16.37 7.70
C ASN A 76 -19.98 17.14 6.47
N HIS A 77 -19.93 16.54 5.27
CA HIS A 77 -20.50 17.10 4.04
C HIS A 77 -21.71 16.30 3.51
N GLY A 78 -22.29 15.41 4.34
CA GLY A 78 -23.50 14.64 4.04
C GLY A 78 -24.78 15.27 4.57
#